data_AF-A0A7K9I0Q1-F1
#
_entry.id   AF-A0A7K9I0Q1-F1
#
_cell.length_a   1.000
_cell.length_b   1.000
_cell.length_c   1.000
_cell.angle_alpha   90.00
_cell.angle_beta   90.00
_cell.angle_gamma   90.00
#
_symmetry.space_group_name_H-M   'P 1'
#
loop_
_entity.id
_entity.type
_entity.pdbx_description
1 polymer ?
#
loop_
_entity_poly.entity_id
_entity_poly.type
_entity_poly.pdbx_seq_one_letter_code
_entity_poly.pdbx_strand_id
1 'polypeptide(L)'
;MAVYKVKVTTGDIVGSGTKNCISITLVGRRGESEKTSVHCWLLPGTEKSLTVRCRQDLGPIILIRLHKWRLFLEDAWFCKDVCVTAPDGSLYRFPCYQWLEGVTTLEIREGTAKKLMDDDLEILKEHRRLELKARQEAFQWKFYAEGWPRCLNVGSILELDSNSQFSCIRATDFNGVLIFQAASHLLAGFLLRHSSWKSLDEMRSIFSRTKGREIG
;
A
#
# COMPACT_ATOMS: atom_id res chain seq x y z
N MET A 1 -22.27 14.55 -24.86
CA MET A 1 -22.12 13.50 -23.84
C MET A 1 -20.74 12.87 -24.03
N ALA A 2 -19.90 12.95 -23.01
CA ALA A 2 -18.53 12.42 -23.02
C ALA A 2 -18.51 11.08 -22.28
N VAL A 3 -17.73 10.12 -22.79
CA VAL A 3 -17.65 8.76 -22.24
C VAL A 3 -16.21 8.45 -21.88
N TYR A 4 -15.94 8.20 -20.60
CA TYR A 4 -14.63 7.79 -20.11
C TYR A 4 -14.67 6.30 -19.77
N LYS A 5 -13.67 5.55 -20.22
CA LYS A 5 -13.48 4.16 -19.82
C LYS A 5 -12.51 4.14 -18.66
N VAL A 6 -12.94 3.63 -17.52
CA VAL A 6 -12.13 3.54 -16.30
C VAL A 6 -11.84 2.07 -16.03
N LYS A 7 -10.59 1.79 -15.68
CA LYS A 7 -10.09 0.47 -15.32
C LYS A 7 -9.43 0.59 -13.96
N VAL A 8 -9.94 -0.14 -12.97
CA VAL A 8 -9.44 -0.16 -11.60
C VAL A 8 -8.77 -1.49 -11.33
N THR A 9 -7.51 -1.47 -10.93
CA THR A 9 -6.72 -2.67 -10.66
C THR A 9 -6.56 -2.87 -9.17
N THR A 10 -7.02 -4.01 -8.65
CA THR A 10 -6.80 -4.42 -7.25
C THR A 10 -5.47 -5.16 -7.15
N GLY A 11 -4.70 -4.95 -6.07
CA GLY A 11 -3.44 -5.67 -5.86
C GLY A 11 -3.64 -7.18 -5.81
N ASP A 12 -2.59 -7.93 -6.09
CA ASP A 12 -2.56 -9.41 -6.15
C ASP A 12 -2.16 -10.08 -4.83
N ILE A 13 -1.82 -9.30 -3.81
CA ILE A 13 -1.44 -9.80 -2.49
C ILE A 13 -2.66 -10.38 -1.76
N VAL A 14 -2.44 -11.43 -0.97
CA VAL A 14 -3.49 -12.03 -0.12
C VAL A 14 -4.13 -10.96 0.77
N GLY A 15 -5.45 -10.86 0.72
CA GLY A 15 -6.22 -9.88 1.50
C GLY A 15 -6.32 -8.47 0.89
N SER A 16 -5.81 -8.26 -0.33
CA SER A 16 -5.92 -6.97 -1.04
C SER A 16 -7.33 -6.62 -1.52
N GLY A 17 -8.22 -7.62 -1.61
CA GLY A 17 -9.60 -7.47 -2.05
C GLY A 17 -10.49 -6.83 -0.99
N THR A 18 -11.68 -6.41 -1.39
CA THR A 18 -12.66 -5.79 -0.49
C THR A 18 -14.07 -6.24 -0.82
N LYS A 19 -14.87 -6.46 0.23
CA LYS A 19 -16.31 -6.70 0.18
C LYS A 19 -17.10 -5.39 0.20
N ASN A 20 -16.44 -4.28 0.53
CA ASN A 20 -17.02 -2.95 0.55
C ASN A 20 -17.20 -2.39 -0.86
N CYS A 21 -17.98 -1.31 -0.96
CA CYS A 21 -18.31 -0.70 -2.24
C CYS A 21 -17.32 0.42 -2.56
N ILE A 22 -16.73 0.34 -3.74
CA ILE A 22 -15.84 1.36 -4.28
C ILE A 22 -16.59 2.19 -5.31
N SER A 23 -16.43 3.50 -5.23
CA SER A 23 -16.91 4.44 -6.24
C SER A 23 -15.79 5.37 -6.66
N ILE A 24 -15.88 5.92 -7.87
CA ILE A 24 -14.89 6.84 -8.42
C ILE A 24 -15.55 8.14 -8.87
N THR A 25 -14.84 9.25 -8.68
CA THR A 25 -15.13 10.55 -9.26
C THR A 25 -13.93 11.00 -10.08
N LEU A 26 -14.16 11.40 -11.33
CA LEU A 26 -13.12 11.93 -12.22
C LEU A 26 -13.07 13.44 -12.11
N VAL A 27 -11.88 14.01 -11.91
CA VAL A 27 -11.67 15.46 -11.82
C VAL A 27 -10.80 15.88 -12.99
N GLY A 28 -11.40 16.63 -13.92
CA GLY A 28 -10.71 17.20 -15.07
C GLY A 28 -10.59 18.71 -14.99
N ARG A 29 -9.80 19.31 -15.90
CA ARG A 29 -9.60 20.77 -15.93
C ARG A 29 -10.88 21.59 -16.13
N ARG A 30 -11.92 21.00 -16.73
CA ARG A 30 -13.18 21.68 -17.06
C ARG A 30 -14.36 21.28 -16.18
N GLY A 31 -14.14 20.41 -15.20
CA GLY A 31 -15.18 19.99 -14.27
C GLY A 31 -14.98 18.58 -13.73
N GLU A 32 -15.98 18.10 -13.01
CA GLU A 32 -15.96 16.81 -12.33
C GLU A 32 -17.10 15.92 -12.81
N SER A 33 -16.88 14.61 -12.79
CA SER A 33 -17.95 13.64 -13.03
C SER A 33 -18.87 13.51 -11.81
N GLU A 34 -20.06 12.94 -12.01
CA GLU A 34 -20.83 12.41 -10.89
C GLU A 34 -20.10 11.18 -10.30
N LYS A 35 -20.35 10.92 -9.01
CA LYS A 35 -19.80 9.76 -8.30
C LYS A 35 -20.38 8.48 -8.93
N THR A 36 -19.51 7.65 -9.49
CA THR A 36 -19.91 6.42 -10.20
C THR A 36 -19.45 5.19 -9.43
N SER A 37 -20.36 4.25 -9.17
CA SER A 37 -20.02 2.99 -8.51
C SER A 37 -19.15 2.11 -9.42
N VAL A 38 -18.01 1.64 -8.91
CA VAL A 38 -17.10 0.72 -9.59
C VAL A 38 -17.62 -0.70 -9.42
N HIS A 39 -17.61 -1.18 -8.18
CA HIS A 39 -18.14 -2.46 -7.78
C HIS A 39 -18.17 -2.54 -6.25
N CYS A 40 -18.99 -3.45 -5.75
CA CYS A 40 -18.81 -4.00 -4.41
C CYS A 40 -18.26 -5.42 -4.62
N TRP A 41 -17.42 -5.93 -3.72
CA TRP A 41 -16.78 -7.25 -3.87
C TRP A 41 -15.69 -7.30 -4.96
N LEU A 42 -14.62 -6.54 -4.75
CA LEU A 42 -13.40 -6.65 -5.54
C LEU A 42 -12.51 -7.77 -4.98
N LEU A 43 -12.11 -8.71 -5.83
CA LEU A 43 -11.22 -9.80 -5.44
C LEU A 43 -9.74 -9.40 -5.65
N PRO A 44 -8.82 -9.99 -4.89
CA PRO A 44 -7.38 -9.85 -5.14
C PRO A 44 -7.00 -10.16 -6.59
N GLY A 45 -6.12 -9.35 -7.17
CA GLY A 45 -5.57 -9.52 -8.51
C GLY A 45 -6.56 -9.27 -9.66
N THR A 46 -7.76 -8.78 -9.35
CA THR A 46 -8.76 -8.49 -10.38
C THR A 46 -8.68 -7.07 -10.91
N GLU A 47 -9.03 -6.95 -12.18
CA GLU A 47 -9.18 -5.69 -12.89
C GLU A 47 -10.67 -5.47 -13.18
N LYS A 48 -11.22 -4.32 -12.76
CA LYS A 48 -12.61 -3.95 -13.02
C LYS A 48 -12.68 -2.78 -13.98
N SER A 49 -13.30 -3.02 -15.13
CA SER A 49 -13.61 -1.97 -16.11
C SER A 49 -15.03 -1.42 -15.91
N LEU A 50 -15.18 -0.10 -15.98
CA LEU A 50 -16.46 0.60 -15.97
C LEU A 50 -16.47 1.76 -16.98
N THR A 51 -17.66 2.25 -17.29
CA THR A 51 -17.85 3.41 -18.16
C THR A 51 -18.48 4.54 -17.38
N VAL A 52 -17.80 5.69 -17.31
CA VAL A 52 -18.30 6.91 -16.67
C VAL A 52 -18.83 7.83 -17.76
N ARG A 53 -20.15 8.10 -17.73
CA ARG A 53 -20.82 8.99 -18.69
C ARG A 53 -20.94 10.38 -18.08
N CYS A 54 -20.42 11.38 -18.77
CA CYS A 54 -20.45 12.77 -18.35
C CYS A 54 -21.31 13.60 -19.33
N ARG A 55 -22.03 14.60 -18.80
CA ARG A 55 -22.84 15.50 -19.64
C ARG A 55 -21.96 16.27 -20.63
N GLN A 56 -20.81 16.75 -20.15
CA GLN A 56 -19.80 17.48 -20.89
C GLN A 56 -18.44 16.79 -20.77
N ASP A 57 -17.51 17.11 -21.68
CA ASP A 57 -16.13 16.63 -21.62
C ASP A 57 -15.35 17.41 -20.53
N LEU A 58 -14.87 16.69 -19.54
CA LEU A 58 -14.10 17.17 -18.37
C LEU A 58 -12.73 17.73 -18.75
N GLY A 59 -12.28 17.51 -19.99
CA GLY A 59 -10.95 17.87 -20.46
C GLY A 59 -9.87 16.95 -19.90
N PRO A 60 -8.61 17.40 -19.90
CA PRO A 60 -7.53 16.61 -19.32
C PRO A 60 -7.83 16.24 -17.87
N ILE A 61 -7.79 14.95 -17.55
CA ILE A 61 -8.04 14.45 -16.20
C ILE A 61 -6.79 14.69 -15.38
N ILE A 62 -6.95 15.39 -14.26
CA ILE A 62 -5.84 15.82 -13.40
C ILE A 62 -5.78 15.02 -12.10
N LEU A 63 -6.94 14.56 -11.62
CA LEU A 63 -7.09 13.90 -10.34
C LEU A 63 -8.27 12.93 -10.40
N ILE A 64 -8.23 11.89 -9.59
CA ILE A 64 -9.37 11.01 -9.33
C ILE A 64 -9.63 10.95 -7.82
N ARG A 65 -10.89 10.75 -7.46
CA ARG A 65 -11.28 10.46 -6.08
C ARG A 65 -11.83 9.05 -6.00
N LEU A 66 -11.18 8.19 -5.21
CA LEU A 66 -11.67 6.86 -4.88
C LEU A 66 -12.36 6.92 -3.54
N HIS A 67 -13.64 6.52 -3.53
CA HIS A 67 -14.47 6.50 -2.34
C HIS A 67 -14.71 5.06 -1.94
N LYS A 68 -14.30 4.71 -0.72
CA LYS A 68 -14.63 3.42 -0.10
C LYS A 68 -15.78 3.63 0.88
N TRP A 69 -16.87 2.87 0.68
CA TRP A 69 -18.03 2.90 1.54
C TRP A 69 -18.32 1.52 2.11
N ARG A 70 -18.64 1.48 3.41
CA ARG A 70 -18.89 0.24 4.14
C ARG A 70 -20.24 -0.37 3.74
N LEU A 71 -20.24 -1.64 3.35
CA LEU A 71 -21.46 -2.41 3.06
C LEU A 71 -21.88 -3.26 4.27
N PHE A 72 -20.98 -4.09 4.80
CA PHE A 72 -21.27 -5.00 5.92
C PHE A 72 -20.19 -4.93 7.01
N LEU A 73 -19.03 -5.51 6.73
CA LEU A 73 -17.87 -5.56 7.63
C LEU A 73 -16.80 -4.63 7.10
N GLU A 74 -16.05 -4.03 8.03
CA GLU A 74 -14.91 -3.22 7.69
C GLU A 74 -13.78 -4.13 7.18
N ASP A 75 -13.17 -3.74 6.07
CA ASP A 75 -11.98 -4.39 5.52
C ASP A 75 -11.07 -3.32 4.89
N ALA A 76 -9.83 -3.70 4.61
CA ALA A 76 -8.89 -2.87 3.86
C ALA A 76 -8.92 -3.27 2.38
N TRP A 77 -8.73 -2.30 1.49
CA TRP A 77 -8.63 -2.55 0.05
C TRP A 77 -7.31 -2.03 -0.48
N PHE A 78 -6.50 -2.87 -1.13
CA PHE A 78 -5.29 -2.39 -1.79
C PHE A 78 -5.56 -2.08 -3.25
N CYS A 79 -5.57 -0.79 -3.58
CA CYS A 79 -5.64 -0.32 -4.96
C CYS A 79 -4.23 -0.23 -5.55
N LYS A 80 -4.00 -0.90 -6.67
CA LYS A 80 -2.72 -0.87 -7.37
C LYS A 80 -2.63 0.38 -8.26
N ASP A 81 -3.54 0.50 -9.21
CA ASP A 81 -3.59 1.62 -10.14
C ASP A 81 -5.01 1.78 -10.71
N VAL A 82 -5.26 2.96 -11.25
CA VAL A 82 -6.46 3.26 -12.04
C VAL A 82 -6.04 3.85 -13.38
N CYS A 83 -6.59 3.32 -14.46
CA CYS A 83 -6.39 3.83 -15.81
C CYS A 83 -7.69 4.45 -16.34
N VAL A 84 -7.62 5.66 -16.88
CA VAL A 84 -8.77 6.38 -17.45
C VAL A 84 -8.47 6.67 -18.92
N THR A 85 -9.31 6.17 -19.82
CA THR A 85 -9.28 6.51 -21.25
C THR A 85 -10.36 7.54 -21.52
N ALA A 86 -9.94 8.72 -21.99
CA ALA A 86 -10.82 9.82 -22.35
C ALA A 86 -11.48 9.63 -23.73
N PRO A 87 -12.53 10.41 -24.06
CA PRO A 87 -13.25 10.28 -25.33
C PRO A 87 -12.38 10.50 -26.57
N ASP A 88 -11.32 11.30 -26.44
CA ASP A 88 -10.32 11.62 -27.47
C ASP A 88 -9.28 10.50 -27.65
N GLY A 89 -9.35 9.43 -26.84
CA GLY A 89 -8.38 8.32 -26.84
C GLY A 89 -7.19 8.53 -25.91
N SER A 90 -7.07 9.69 -25.24
CA SER A 90 -6.00 9.96 -24.29
C SER A 90 -6.07 9.04 -23.08
N LEU A 91 -4.94 8.43 -22.71
CA LEU A 91 -4.82 7.53 -21.57
C LEU A 91 -4.14 8.22 -20.39
N TYR A 92 -4.83 8.29 -19.26
CA TYR A 92 -4.35 8.83 -18.00
C TYR A 92 -4.14 7.68 -17.01
N ARG A 93 -2.99 7.65 -16.33
CA ARG A 93 -2.66 6.59 -15.37
C ARG A 93 -2.53 7.18 -13.97
N PHE A 94 -3.17 6.57 -13.00
CA PHE A 94 -3.20 7.01 -11.60
C PHE A 94 -2.61 5.89 -10.74
N PRO A 95 -1.28 5.91 -10.50
CA PRO A 95 -0.66 4.94 -9.61
C PRO A 95 -1.12 5.19 -8.17
N CYS A 96 -1.71 4.17 -7.54
CA CYS A 96 -2.20 4.25 -6.16
C CYS A 96 -1.22 3.57 -5.20
N TYR A 97 -1.01 2.26 -5.38
CA TYR A 97 -0.18 1.40 -4.55
C TYR A 97 -0.39 1.59 -3.04
N GLN A 98 -1.65 1.75 -2.62
CA GLN A 98 -2.02 2.08 -1.25
C GLN A 98 -3.23 1.28 -0.78
N TRP A 99 -3.25 0.99 0.52
CA TRP A 99 -4.38 0.47 1.27
C TRP A 99 -5.36 1.60 1.62
N LEU A 100 -6.62 1.38 1.28
CA LEU A 100 -7.74 2.20 1.70
C LEU A 100 -8.48 1.46 2.82
N GLU A 101 -8.45 2.04 4.01
CA GLU A 101 -9.08 1.51 5.22
C GLU A 101 -10.25 2.38 5.63
N GLY A 102 -11.22 1.79 6.32
CA GLY A 102 -12.36 2.55 6.79
C GLY A 102 -13.30 3.02 5.66
N VAL A 103 -14.20 3.91 6.04
CA VAL A 103 -14.93 4.75 5.09
C VAL A 103 -14.06 5.96 4.80
N THR A 104 -13.42 5.98 3.63
CA THR A 104 -12.44 6.99 3.28
C THR A 104 -12.59 7.46 1.83
N THR A 105 -12.09 8.65 1.55
CA THR A 105 -11.93 9.19 0.19
C THR A 105 -10.45 9.47 -0.06
N LEU A 106 -9.88 8.79 -1.04
CA LEU A 106 -8.50 8.97 -1.45
C LEU A 106 -8.45 9.77 -2.76
N GLU A 107 -7.68 10.85 -2.75
CA GLU A 107 -7.42 11.68 -3.93
C GLU A 107 -6.07 11.35 -4.56
N ILE A 108 -6.06 10.97 -5.83
CA ILE A 108 -4.87 10.48 -6.54
C ILE A 108 -4.62 11.33 -7.78
N ARG A 109 -3.38 11.80 -7.93
CA ARG A 109 -2.94 12.57 -9.10
C ARG A 109 -2.52 11.67 -10.26
N GLU A 110 -2.55 12.23 -11.47
CA GLU A 110 -2.00 11.57 -12.65
C GLU A 110 -0.51 11.25 -12.45
N GLY A 111 -0.07 10.11 -12.98
CA GLY A 111 1.21 9.48 -12.67
C GLY A 111 2.45 10.17 -13.24
N THR A 112 2.30 11.23 -14.03
CA THR A 112 3.42 12.06 -14.47
C THR A 112 4.05 12.74 -13.26
N ALA A 113 5.35 12.53 -13.06
CA ALA A 113 6.08 13.19 -11.98
C ALA A 113 6.07 14.72 -12.15
N LYS A 114 5.75 15.43 -11.06
CA LYS A 114 5.65 16.90 -11.03
C LYS A 114 6.37 17.46 -9.81
N LYS A 115 7.11 18.56 -9.97
CA LYS A 115 7.66 19.40 -8.89
C LYS A 115 6.62 20.43 -8.43
N LEU A 116 6.95 21.20 -7.38
CA LEU A 116 6.12 22.31 -6.91
C LEU A 116 5.81 23.33 -8.00
N MET A 117 6.83 23.69 -8.78
CA MET A 117 6.72 24.70 -9.83
C MET A 117 5.95 24.23 -11.06
N ASP A 118 5.76 22.91 -11.22
CA ASP A 118 5.04 22.34 -12.36
C ASP A 118 3.52 22.32 -12.12
N ASP A 119 3.05 22.62 -10.90
CA ASP A 119 1.62 22.68 -10.57
C ASP A 119 1.04 24.03 -10.96
N ASP A 120 0.33 24.05 -12.10
CA ASP A 120 -0.32 25.24 -12.65
C ASP A 120 -1.69 25.52 -12.00
N LEU A 121 -2.38 24.47 -11.54
CA LEU A 121 -3.73 24.55 -10.98
C LEU A 121 -3.72 24.60 -9.45
N GLU A 122 -4.56 25.46 -8.88
CA GLU A 122 -4.65 25.64 -7.42
C GLU A 122 -5.08 24.35 -6.69
N ILE A 123 -6.00 23.58 -7.29
CA ILE A 123 -6.41 22.27 -6.76
C ILE A 123 -5.23 21.30 -6.57
N LEU A 124 -4.24 21.34 -7.48
CA LEU A 124 -3.07 20.45 -7.42
C LEU A 124 -2.08 20.90 -6.35
N LYS A 125 -1.93 22.21 -6.17
CA LYS A 125 -1.11 22.80 -5.11
C LYS A 125 -1.69 22.50 -3.74
N GLU A 126 -3.00 22.68 -3.59
CA GLU A 126 -3.70 22.41 -2.34
C GLU A 126 -3.68 20.91 -1.99
N HIS A 127 -3.94 20.03 -2.98
CA HIS A 127 -3.79 18.58 -2.80
C HIS A 127 -2.41 18.22 -2.24
N ARG A 128 -1.33 18.74 -2.85
CA ARG A 128 0.05 18.53 -2.38
C ARG A 128 0.26 19.05 -0.96
N ARG A 129 -0.24 20.24 -0.64
CA ARG A 129 -0.09 20.85 0.70
C ARG A 129 -0.76 20.01 1.77
N LEU A 130 -1.98 19.55 1.52
CA LEU A 130 -2.73 18.70 2.45
C LEU A 130 -2.09 17.33 2.59
N GLU A 131 -1.64 16.71 1.49
CA GLU A 131 -0.95 15.43 1.51
C GLU A 131 0.36 15.50 2.32
N LEU A 132 1.17 16.53 2.12
CA LEU A 132 2.42 16.73 2.87
C LEU A 132 2.15 16.98 4.36
N LYS A 133 1.13 17.78 4.69
CA LYS A 133 0.74 18.02 6.07
C LYS A 133 0.33 16.71 6.77
N ALA A 134 -0.56 15.94 6.15
CA ALA A 134 -1.01 14.65 6.68
C ALA A 134 0.17 13.68 6.88
N ARG A 135 1.12 13.64 5.93
CA ARG A 135 2.33 12.82 6.08
C ARG A 135 3.24 13.27 7.21
N GLN A 136 3.45 14.57 7.40
CA GLN A 136 4.27 15.08 8.50
C GLN A 136 3.64 14.76 9.87
N GLU A 137 2.31 14.77 9.95
CA GLU A 137 1.57 14.39 11.15
C GLU A 137 1.66 12.89 11.42
N ALA A 138 1.56 12.04 10.37
CA ALA A 138 1.66 10.59 10.50
C ALA A 138 3.09 10.08 10.76
N PHE A 139 4.11 10.68 10.14
CA PHE A 139 5.51 10.25 10.20
C PHE A 139 6.36 11.21 11.02
N GLN A 140 6.22 11.12 12.34
CA GLN A 140 6.99 11.93 13.29
C GLN A 140 8.31 11.27 13.66
N TRP A 141 9.28 12.09 14.07
CA TRP A 141 10.60 11.64 14.50
C TRP A 141 10.70 11.56 16.03
N LYS A 142 11.37 10.54 16.55
CA LYS A 142 11.81 10.44 17.96
C LYS A 142 13.30 10.18 18.07
N PHE A 143 13.85 10.43 19.26
CA PHE A 143 15.20 9.99 19.59
C PHE A 143 15.17 8.52 20.00
N TYR A 144 16.02 7.71 19.38
CA TYR A 144 16.20 6.32 19.80
C TYR A 144 17.11 6.22 21.02
N ALA A 145 18.31 6.81 20.91
CA ALA A 145 19.32 6.91 21.95
C ALA A 145 20.17 8.17 21.71
N GLU A 146 20.88 8.63 22.74
CA GLU A 146 21.78 9.78 22.64
C GLU A 146 22.90 9.51 21.63
N GLY A 147 23.18 10.48 20.75
CA GLY A 147 24.19 10.35 19.68
C GLY A 147 23.75 9.54 18.45
N TRP A 148 22.58 8.90 18.48
CA TRP A 148 22.04 8.15 17.33
C TRP A 148 21.19 9.03 16.40
N PRO A 149 21.12 8.69 15.10
CA PRO A 149 20.14 9.29 14.21
C PRO A 149 18.71 9.12 14.77
N ARG A 150 17.86 10.12 14.54
CA ARG A 150 16.43 10.02 14.88
C ARG A 150 15.78 8.88 14.10
N CYS A 151 14.76 8.27 14.68
CA CYS A 151 13.97 7.22 14.05
C CYS A 151 12.48 7.57 14.06
N LEU A 152 11.66 6.72 13.40
CA LEU A 152 10.22 6.89 13.36
C LEU A 152 9.62 6.80 14.77
N ASN A 153 8.71 7.71 15.10
CA ASN A 153 8.04 7.80 16.40
C ASN A 153 6.95 6.74 16.55
N VAL A 154 7.36 5.48 16.67
CA VAL A 154 6.48 4.32 16.77
C VAL A 154 6.99 3.37 17.85
N GLY A 155 6.11 2.88 18.72
CA GLY A 155 6.43 1.97 19.82
C GLY A 155 6.48 0.50 19.39
N SER A 156 5.66 0.13 18.40
CA SER A 156 5.54 -1.25 17.90
C SER A 156 5.17 -1.27 16.42
N ILE A 157 5.51 -2.35 15.72
CA ILE A 157 5.14 -2.55 14.31
C ILE A 157 3.62 -2.50 14.07
N LEU A 158 2.82 -2.79 15.10
CA LEU A 158 1.35 -2.77 15.05
C LEU A 158 0.77 -1.35 15.03
N GLU A 159 1.54 -0.34 15.43
CA GLU A 159 1.12 1.07 15.42
C GLU A 159 1.41 1.75 14.07
N LEU A 160 2.10 1.06 13.15
CA LEU A 160 2.34 1.58 11.81
C LEU A 160 1.05 1.64 11.01
N ASP A 161 0.92 2.64 10.15
CA ASP A 161 -0.10 2.65 9.10
C ASP A 161 0.06 1.44 8.17
N SER A 162 -1.04 0.88 7.67
CA SER A 162 -1.04 -0.31 6.83
C SER A 162 -0.25 -0.16 5.52
N ASN A 163 -0.04 1.06 5.04
CA ASN A 163 0.85 1.32 3.89
C ASN A 163 2.34 1.19 4.22
N SER A 164 2.69 1.21 5.51
CA SER A 164 4.07 1.09 6.01
C SER A 164 4.36 -0.25 6.68
N GLN A 165 3.34 -1.07 6.94
CA GLN A 165 3.49 -2.41 7.48
C GLN A 165 4.01 -3.41 6.43
N PHE A 166 4.58 -4.53 6.89
CA PHE A 166 4.83 -5.66 6.02
C PHE A 166 3.51 -6.21 5.47
N SER A 167 3.51 -6.67 4.22
CA SER A 167 2.41 -7.51 3.75
C SER A 167 2.28 -8.75 4.62
N CYS A 168 1.07 -9.27 4.77
CA CYS A 168 0.80 -10.49 5.56
C CYS A 168 1.75 -11.64 5.17
N ILE A 169 2.05 -11.80 3.87
CA ILE A 169 2.98 -12.80 3.33
C ILE A 169 4.40 -12.58 3.85
N ARG A 170 4.92 -11.35 3.78
CA ARG A 170 6.26 -11.04 4.28
C ARG A 170 6.35 -11.16 5.80
N ALA A 171 5.29 -10.80 6.52
CA ALA A 171 5.23 -10.97 7.97
C ALA A 171 5.23 -12.47 8.34
N THR A 172 4.47 -13.31 7.63
CA THR A 172 4.46 -14.76 7.87
C THR A 172 5.79 -15.41 7.48
N ASP A 173 6.42 -14.99 6.39
CA ASP A 173 7.73 -15.51 5.98
C ASP A 173 8.79 -15.18 7.02
N PHE A 174 8.86 -13.92 7.45
CA PHE A 174 9.86 -13.47 8.42
C PHE A 174 9.66 -14.14 9.79
N ASN A 175 8.43 -14.15 10.31
CA ASN A 175 8.13 -14.80 11.58
C ASN A 175 8.30 -16.32 11.51
N GLY A 176 7.90 -16.94 10.39
CA GLY A 176 8.07 -18.37 10.16
C GLY A 176 9.54 -18.78 10.17
N VAL A 177 10.41 -18.02 9.49
CA VAL A 177 11.87 -18.24 9.50
C VAL A 177 12.44 -18.10 10.92
N LEU A 178 12.07 -17.05 11.65
CA LEU A 178 12.52 -16.84 13.03
C LEU A 178 12.08 -17.96 13.98
N ILE A 179 10.81 -18.36 13.91
CA ILE A 179 10.27 -19.45 14.73
C ILE A 179 10.97 -20.77 14.41
N PHE A 180 11.16 -21.07 13.12
CA PHE A 180 11.86 -22.27 12.70
C PHE A 180 13.31 -22.30 13.20
N GLN A 181 14.04 -21.18 13.05
CA GLN A 181 15.40 -21.04 13.56
C GLN A 181 15.44 -21.21 15.08
N ALA A 182 14.58 -20.51 15.82
CA ALA A 182 14.51 -20.60 17.27
C ALA A 182 14.18 -22.03 17.74
N ALA A 183 13.20 -22.69 17.12
CA ALA A 183 12.84 -24.08 17.42
C ALA A 183 13.99 -25.04 17.10
N SER A 184 14.69 -24.87 15.99
CA SER A 184 15.87 -25.66 15.63
C SER A 184 16.98 -25.51 16.68
N HIS A 185 17.26 -24.28 17.10
CA HIS A 185 18.25 -24.00 18.15
C HIS A 185 17.81 -24.51 19.54
N LEU A 186 16.51 -24.46 19.85
CA LEU A 186 15.94 -25.00 21.08
C LEU A 186 16.03 -26.53 21.12
N LEU A 187 15.58 -27.21 20.06
CA LEU A 187 15.61 -28.68 19.93
C LEU A 187 17.03 -29.22 19.90
N ALA A 188 17.99 -28.45 19.38
CA ALA A 188 19.40 -28.79 19.44
C ALA A 188 20.02 -28.55 20.85
N GLY A 189 19.24 -28.07 21.83
CA GLY A 189 19.65 -27.87 23.21
C GLY A 189 20.48 -26.60 23.43
N PHE A 190 20.56 -25.70 22.44
CA PHE A 190 21.47 -24.55 22.48
C PHE A 190 20.89 -23.35 23.24
N LEU A 191 19.58 -23.08 23.12
CA LEU A 191 18.96 -21.91 23.76
C LEU A 191 18.78 -22.06 25.28
N LEU A 192 18.82 -23.29 25.80
CA LEU A 192 18.65 -23.59 27.23
C LEU A 192 19.97 -23.95 27.93
N ARG A 193 21.11 -23.80 27.23
CA ARG A 193 22.42 -24.16 27.77
C ARG A 193 22.94 -23.03 28.66
N HIS A 194 23.09 -23.32 29.96
CA HIS A 194 23.64 -22.39 30.94
C HIS A 194 25.18 -22.48 31.12
N SER A 195 25.85 -23.38 30.40
CA SER A 195 27.29 -23.66 30.54
C SER A 195 28.09 -23.35 29.28
N SER A 196 29.37 -22.99 29.45
CA SER A 196 30.29 -22.72 28.34
C SER A 196 30.57 -23.96 27.48
N TRP A 197 30.99 -23.74 26.24
CA TRP A 197 31.47 -24.78 25.33
C TRP A 197 32.72 -25.46 25.93
N LYS A 198 32.75 -26.79 25.89
CA LYS A 198 33.84 -27.62 26.41
C LYS A 198 35.03 -27.68 25.44
N SER A 199 34.78 -27.46 24.14
CA SER A 199 35.81 -27.41 23.11
C SER A 199 35.32 -26.68 21.84
N LEU A 200 36.25 -26.31 20.97
CA LEU A 200 35.93 -25.77 19.64
C LEU A 200 35.21 -26.79 18.75
N ASP A 201 35.47 -28.09 18.95
CA ASP A 201 34.81 -29.16 18.19
C ASP A 201 33.33 -29.30 18.59
N GLU A 202 33.01 -29.10 19.87
CA GLU A 202 31.62 -29.03 20.33
C GLU A 202 30.88 -27.86 19.65
N MET A 203 31.55 -26.71 19.47
CA MET A 203 30.99 -25.56 18.76
C MET A 203 30.78 -25.82 17.27
N ARG A 204 31.67 -26.60 16.61
CA ARG A 204 31.50 -26.99 15.20
C ARG A 204 30.23 -27.80 14.93
N SER A 205 29.73 -28.53 15.94
CA SER A 205 28.48 -29.29 15.81
C SER A 205 27.27 -28.40 15.45
N ILE A 206 27.27 -27.13 15.84
CA ILE A 206 26.23 -26.15 15.49
C ILE A 206 26.22 -25.90 13.97
N PHE A 207 27.40 -25.68 13.40
CA PHE A 207 27.57 -25.33 11.98
C PHE A 207 27.38 -26.54 11.06
N SER A 208 27.66 -27.76 11.54
CA SER A 208 27.37 -28.98 10.79
C SER A 208 25.87 -29.22 10.58
N ARG A 209 25.01 -28.72 11.48
CA ARG A 209 23.55 -28.91 11.44
C ARG A 209 22.80 -27.79 10.71
N THR A 210 23.48 -26.70 10.40
CA THR A 210 22.94 -25.53 9.69
C THR A 210 23.51 -25.36 8.28
N LYS A 211 24.31 -26.33 7.78
CA LYS A 211 24.75 -26.33 6.38
C LYS A 211 23.53 -26.20 5.47
N GLY A 212 23.43 -25.05 4.80
CA GLY A 212 22.36 -24.74 3.89
C GLY A 212 22.24 -25.79 2.78
N ARG A 213 21.00 -26.00 2.32
CA ARG A 213 20.73 -26.67 1.04
C ARG A 213 21.73 -26.16 0.00
N GLU A 214 22.61 -27.03 -0.49
CA GLU A 214 23.27 -26.77 -1.77
C GLU A 214 22.15 -26.66 -2.81
N ILE A 215 22.04 -25.49 -3.42
CA ILE A 215 21.18 -25.28 -4.58
C ILE A 215 21.96 -25.88 -5.74
N GLY A 216 21.66 -27.14 -6.07
CA GLY A 216 22.01 -27.78 -7.33
C GLY A 216 20.96 -27.53 -8.39
#